data_AF-A0A1F9KTS1-F1
#
_entry.id   AF-A0A1F9KTS1-F1
#
_cell.length_a   1.000
_cell.length_b   1.000
_cell.length_c   1.000
_cell.angle_alpha   90.00
_cell.angle_beta   90.00
_cell.angle_gamma   90.00
#
_symmetry.space_group_name_H-M   'P 1'
#
loop_
_entity.id
_entity.type
_entity.pdbx_description
1 polymer ?
#
loop_
_entity_poly.entity_id
_entity_poly.type
_entity_poly.pdbx_seq_one_letter_code
_entity_poly.pdbx_strand_id
1 'polypeptide(L)' 'MCELTEGFGRPHLHSGLGIRKFGGKLFECRGNLTLRFIFQDRPTDLFVSFLGNHDEIKALLRSGKYR' A
#
# COMPACT_ATOMS: atom_id res chain seq x y z
N MET A 1 -5.63 -18.45 -1.31
CA MET A 1 -4.23 -18.00 -1.12
C MET A 1 -3.85 -17.30 -2.42
N CYS A 2 -3.54 -16.00 -2.39
CA CYS A 2 -3.21 -15.23 -3.60
C CYS A 2 -1.72 -14.87 -3.51
N GLU A 3 -0.96 -15.21 -4.55
CA GLU A 3 0.44 -14.84 -4.70
C GLU A 3 0.53 -13.30 -4.77
N LEU A 4 1.24 -12.70 -3.82
CA LEU A 4 1.39 -11.25 -3.71
C LEU A 4 1.84 -10.62 -5.04
N THR A 5 2.75 -11.32 -5.72
CA THR A 5 3.35 -10.94 -7.00
C THR A 5 2.31 -10.73 -8.11
N GLU A 6 1.27 -11.55 -8.17
CA GLU A 6 0.27 -11.50 -9.24
C GLU A 6 -0.73 -10.35 -9.07
N GLY A 7 -1.04 -9.99 -7.82
CA GLY A 7 -1.93 -8.89 -7.46
C GLY A 7 -1.24 -7.53 -7.27
N PHE A 8 0.09 -7.51 -7.20
CA PHE A 8 0.86 -6.30 -6.88
C PHE A 8 0.67 -5.21 -7.94
N GLY A 9 0.09 -4.07 -7.55
CA GLY A 9 -0.16 -2.94 -8.45
C GLY A 9 -1.35 -3.13 -9.41
N ARG A 10 -2.16 -4.19 -9.23
CA ARG A 10 -3.32 -4.51 -10.09
C ARG A 10 -4.63 -4.56 -9.28
N PRO A 11 -5.12 -3.42 -8.77
CA PRO A 11 -6.26 -3.36 -7.85
C PRO A 11 -7.60 -3.87 -8.44
N HIS A 12 -7.69 -4.04 -9.76
CA HIS A 12 -8.90 -4.50 -10.46
C HIS A 12 -8.94 -6.02 -10.71
N LEU A 13 -7.96 -6.81 -10.25
CA LEU A 13 -8.00 -8.27 -10.40
C LEU A 13 -9.02 -8.96 -9.47
N HIS A 14 -9.76 -8.21 -8.64
CA HIS A 14 -10.79 -8.73 -7.71
C HIS A 14 -10.30 -9.90 -6.82
N SER A 15 -8.98 -10.10 -6.70
CA SER A 15 -8.34 -11.24 -6.00
C SER A 15 -8.11 -10.98 -4.50
N GLY A 16 -8.61 -9.87 -3.96
CA GLY A 16 -8.69 -9.64 -2.52
C GLY A 16 -7.42 -9.11 -1.83
N LEU A 17 -6.31 -8.87 -2.54
CA LEU A 17 -5.09 -8.37 -1.88
C LEU A 17 -5.11 -6.86 -1.58
N GLY A 18 -5.89 -6.06 -2.31
CA GLY A 18 -6.06 -4.63 -2.02
C GLY A 18 -4.77 -3.79 -2.12
N ILE A 19 -3.79 -4.21 -2.92
CA ILE A 19 -2.48 -3.53 -3.05
C ILE A 19 -2.46 -2.55 -4.22
N ARG A 20 -2.10 -1.29 -3.96
CA ARG A 20 -2.04 -0.19 -4.92
C ARG A 20 -0.67 0.48 -4.90
N LYS A 21 -0.09 0.76 -6.08
CA LYS A 21 1.12 1.58 -6.22
C LYS A 21 0.77 3.07 -6.23
N PHE A 22 1.48 3.89 -5.47
CA PHE A 22 1.34 5.36 -5.52
C PHE A 22 2.38 6.02 -6.43
N GLY A 23 3.63 5.56 -6.39
CA GLY A 23 4.74 6.14 -7.15
C GLY A 23 6.08 5.71 -6.57
N GLY A 24 7.14 5.74 -7.39
CA GLY A 24 8.47 5.27 -6.98
C GLY A 24 8.44 3.85 -6.41
N LYS A 25 8.91 3.72 -5.16
CA LYS A 25 8.92 2.47 -4.39
C LYS A 25 7.86 2.44 -3.27
N LEU A 26 6.78 3.21 -3.40
CA LEU A 26 5.73 3.35 -2.39
C LEU A 26 4.42 2.66 -2.80
N PHE A 27 3.85 1.92 -1.87
CA PHE A 27 2.64 1.11 -2.07
C PHE A 27 1.70 1.19 -0.87
N GLU A 28 0.40 1.00 -1.14
CA GLU A 28 -0.68 0.83 -0.18
C GLU A 28 -1.19 -0.61 -0.21
N CYS A 29 -1.58 -1.19 0.92
CA CYS A 29 -2.39 -2.41 1.00
C CYS A 29 -3.60 -2.15 1.87
N ARG A 30 -4.79 -2.55 1.41
CA ARG A 30 -5.99 -2.57 2.22
C ARG A 30 -6.03 -3.82 3.10
N GLY A 31 -5.81 -3.64 4.41
CA GLY A 31 -5.84 -4.74 5.38
C GLY A 31 -7.26 -5.18 5.74
N ASN A 32 -8.20 -4.25 5.79
CA ASN A 32 -9.64 -4.53 5.95
C ASN A 32 -10.47 -3.34 5.43
N LEU A 33 -11.77 -3.29 5.74
CA LEU A 33 -12.64 -2.20 5.31
C LEU A 33 -12.13 -0.81 5.72
N THR A 34 -11.48 -0.71 6.89
CA THR A 34 -11.10 0.55 7.53
C THR A 34 -9.59 0.81 7.47
N LEU A 35 -8.76 -0.23 7.62
CA LEU A 35 -7.31 -0.13 7.78
C LEU A 35 -6.54 -0.34 6.48
N ARG A 36 -5.44 0.40 6.37
CA ARG A 36 -4.55 0.47 5.22
C ARG A 36 -3.10 0.56 5.70
N PHE A 37 -2.23 -0.18 5.04
CA PHE A 37 -0.79 -0.14 5.26
C PHE A 37 -0.13 0.68 4.15
N ILE A 38 0.90 1.45 4.49
CA ILE A 38 1.89 1.94 3.54
C ILE A 38 3.15 1.12 3.70
N PHE A 39 3.69 0.64 2.59
CA PHE A 39 4.99 -0.02 2.57
C PHE A 39 5.90 0.56 1.50
N GLN A 40 7.18 0.54 1.84
CA GLN A 40 8.28 0.89 0.97
C GLN A 40 8.93 -0.39 0.49
N ASP A 41 9.05 -0.51 -0.82
CA ASP A 41 9.89 -1.50 -1.46
C ASP A 41 11.36 -1.05 -1.33
N ARG A 42 12.13 -1.75 -0.51
CA ARG A 42 13.55 -1.46 -0.27
C ARG A 42 14.38 -2.59 -0.88
N PRO A 43 15.69 -2.36 -1.12
CA PRO A 43 16.53 -3.36 -1.79
C PRO A 43 16.52 -4.77 -1.14
N THR A 44 16.27 -4.86 0.16
CA THR A 44 16.37 -6.10 0.93
C THR A 44 15.07 -6.54 1.59
N ASP A 45 14.06 -5.67 1.64
CA ASP A 45 12.87 -5.87 2.47
C ASP A 45 11.67 -5.03 1.99
N LEU A 46 10.48 -5.46 2.40
CA LEU A 46 9.28 -4.63 2.36
C LEU A 46 9.07 -4.03 3.75
N PHE A 47 9.22 -2.71 3.85
CA PHE A 47 9.10 -2.01 5.13
C PHE A 47 7.74 -1.35 5.26
N VAL A 48 6.94 -1.78 6.24
CA VAL A 48 5.67 -1.11 6.59
C VAL A 48 5.99 0.17 7.35
N SER A 49 5.76 1.32 6.72
CA SER A 49 6.10 2.63 7.27
C SER A 49 4.93 3.34 7.95
N PHE A 50 3.70 2.86 7.72
CA PHE A 50 2.50 3.42 8.31
C PHE A 50 1.32 2.43 8.28
N LEU A 51 0.49 2.48 9.30
CA LEU A 51 -0.83 1.85 9.36
C LEU A 51 -1.84 2.90 9.79
N GLY A 52 -2.92 3.06 9.02
CA GLY A 52 -3.98 3.99 9.35
C GLY A 52 -5.22 3.77 8.50
N ASN A 53 -6.22 4.62 8.68
CA ASN A 53 -7.42 4.62 7.88
C ASN A 53 -7.25 5.42 6.58
N HIS A 54 -8.31 5.45 5.75
CA HIS A 54 -8.29 6.15 4.47
C HIS A 54 -7.92 7.65 4.56
N ASP A 55 -8.42 8.35 5.58
CA ASP A 55 -8.22 9.79 5.71
C ASP A 55 -6.83 10.13 6.25
N GLU A 56 -6.33 9.32 7.19
CA GLU A 56 -4.97 9.40 7.69
C GLU A 56 -3.93 9.16 6.58
N ILE A 57 -4.17 8.15 5.73
CA ILE A 57 -3.31 7.88 4.56
C ILE A 57 -3.33 9.09 3.61
N LYS A 58 -4.50 9.65 3.31
CA LYS A 58 -4.59 10.86 2.47
C LYS A 58 -3.84 12.04 3.07
N ALA A 59 -3.97 12.28 4.37
CA ALA A 59 -3.26 13.34 5.08
C ALA A 59 -1.74 13.13 5.00
N LEU A 60 -1.27 11.91 5.24
CA LEU A 60 0.13 11.53 5.15
C LEU A 60 0.74 11.72 3.76
N LEU A 61 0.01 11.35 2.70
CA LEU A 61 0.47 11.55 1.32
C LEU A 61 0.53 13.04 0.95
N ARG A 62 -0.42 13.85 1.45
CA ARG A 62 -0.43 15.30 1.24
C ARG A 62 0.67 16.03 2.01
N SER A 63 1.15 15.48 3.12
CA SER A 63 2.23 16.09 3.91
C SER A 63 3.57 16.09 3.18
N GLY A 64 3.70 15.39 2.04
CA GLY A 64 4.93 15.31 1.27
C GLY A 64 6.00 14.39 1.86
N LYS A 65 5.69 13.65 2.95
CA LYS A 65 6.66 12.78 3.65
C LYS A 65 7.33 11.73 2.75
N TYR A 66 6.68 11.35 1.65
CA TYR A 66 7.17 10.33 0.71
C TYR A 66 7.41 10.87 -0.71
N ARG A 67 7.53 12.20 -0.87
CA ARG A 67 7.86 12.82 -2.14
C ARG A 67 9.37 12.95 -2.32
#